data_AF-A0A1G2M5X9-F1
#
_entry.id   AF-A0A1G2M5X9-F1
#
_cell.length_a   1.000
_cell.length_b   1.000
_cell.length_c   1.000
_cell.angle_alpha   90.00
_cell.angle_beta   90.00
_cell.angle_gamma   90.00
#
_symmetry.space_group_name_H-M   'P 1'
#
loop_
_entity.id
_entity.type
_entity.pdbx_description
1 polymer ?
#
loop_
_entity_poly.entity_id
_entity_poly.type
_entity_poly.pdbx_seq_one_letter_code
_entity_poly.pdbx_strand_id
1 'polypeptide(L)'
;MSKDKIKKIPVIGAMVKILGGFLRTYREKWKTYRLYLTHKKYQGKNIALKGTLKNTRCFIVATGPSINTQDLSGLENEYCISLSNFFIHEKFSQIKPAFHLFVQSHSPITDEQWAVWWKDAEKHFPSGQKILAASVDRYVAEDFTIFKNQDVYYYSIGQKKLRPRDTIDLTKQLPMAQTSAQIGIYLACYMGIKEIYLIGCDHDWIKHVGESRHFYDEKKSALMQTGYNEWTKGGASKFEFALESTLKLWKRYGEIAEYAHQHGIKIYNATPGSLLDVFPRVQLEDVLKNK
;
A
#
# COMPACT_ATOMS: atom_id res chain seq x y z
N MET A 1 22.93 -4.44 60.41
CA MET A 1 23.39 -3.87 59.13
C MET A 1 23.40 -4.96 58.06
N SER A 2 22.32 -5.06 57.29
CA SER A 2 22.23 -5.95 56.12
C SER A 2 22.90 -5.24 54.94
N LYS A 3 24.01 -5.78 54.42
CA LYS A 3 24.66 -5.26 53.21
C LYS A 3 23.86 -5.70 51.99
N ASP A 4 23.31 -4.71 51.29
CA ASP A 4 22.63 -4.84 50.01
C ASP A 4 23.41 -5.69 48.99
N LYS A 5 22.80 -6.78 48.54
CA LYS A 5 23.21 -7.47 47.30
C LYS A 5 22.54 -6.78 46.12
N ILE A 6 23.15 -5.69 45.63
CA ILE A 6 22.83 -5.16 44.30
C ILE A 6 23.26 -6.22 43.28
N LYS A 7 22.30 -6.95 42.70
CA LYS A 7 22.54 -7.83 41.55
C LYS A 7 23.08 -6.98 40.40
N LYS A 8 24.37 -7.11 40.08
CA LYS A 8 24.95 -6.56 38.85
C LYS A 8 24.23 -7.20 37.65
N ILE A 9 23.41 -6.40 36.96
CA ILE A 9 22.86 -6.77 35.66
C ILE A 9 24.04 -6.92 34.70
N PRO A 10 24.20 -8.05 33.98
CA PRO A 10 25.36 -8.26 33.12
C PRO A 10 25.26 -7.34 31.89
N VAL A 11 25.98 -6.21 31.95
CA VAL A 11 26.08 -5.18 30.90
C VAL A 11 26.45 -5.76 29.54
N ILE A 12 27.22 -6.85 29.53
CA ILE A 12 27.65 -7.57 28.31
C ILE A 12 26.46 -8.18 27.56
N GLY A 13 25.49 -8.77 28.26
CA GLY A 13 24.31 -9.38 27.62
C GLY A 13 23.38 -8.34 26.97
N ALA A 14 23.30 -7.14 27.56
CA ALA A 14 22.58 -6.01 26.97
C ALA A 14 23.31 -5.46 25.75
N MET A 15 24.64 -5.27 25.82
CA MET A 15 25.44 -4.81 24.68
C MET A 15 25.40 -5.78 23.49
N VAL A 16 25.49 -7.09 23.72
CA VAL A 16 25.39 -8.10 22.65
C VAL A 16 24.00 -8.10 22.00
N LYS A 17 22.92 -7.94 22.76
CA LYS A 17 21.56 -7.81 22.22
C LYS A 17 21.38 -6.53 21.41
N ILE A 18 21.91 -5.40 21.89
CA ILE A 18 21.88 -4.11 21.18
C ILE A 18 22.67 -4.21 19.87
N LEU A 19 23.89 -4.76 19.91
CA LEU A 19 24.74 -4.95 18.73
C LEU A 19 24.12 -5.92 17.72
N GLY A 20 23.51 -7.02 18.19
CA GLY A 20 22.78 -7.97 17.36
C GLY A 20 21.54 -7.34 16.69
N GLY A 21 20.78 -6.53 17.42
CA GLY A 21 19.65 -5.77 16.88
C GLY A 21 20.08 -4.74 15.84
N PHE A 22 21.20 -4.06 16.09
CA PHE A 22 21.83 -3.12 15.16
C PHE A 22 22.25 -3.81 13.86
N LEU A 23 23.02 -4.90 13.95
CA LEU A 23 23.48 -5.67 12.79
C LEU A 23 22.31 -6.23 11.96
N ARG A 24 21.26 -6.73 12.62
CA ARG A 24 20.03 -7.19 11.93
C ARG A 24 19.37 -6.07 11.14
N THR A 25 19.23 -4.89 11.75
CA THR A 25 18.63 -3.72 11.08
C THR A 25 19.42 -3.29 9.87
N TYR A 26 20.76 -3.28 9.96
CA TYR A 26 21.63 -2.98 8.82
C TYR A 26 21.51 -4.04 7.73
N ARG A 27 21.51 -5.32 8.08
CA ARG A 27 21.34 -6.42 7.12
C ARG A 27 20.06 -6.28 6.30
N GLU A 28 18.93 -5.96 6.93
CA GLU A 28 17.66 -5.75 6.21
C GLU A 28 17.72 -4.52 5.30
N LYS A 29 18.26 -3.39 5.78
CA LYS A 29 18.45 -2.19 4.94
C LYS A 29 19.32 -2.48 3.71
N TRP A 30 20.41 -3.22 3.89
CA TRP A 30 21.29 -3.65 2.80
C TRP A 30 20.59 -4.60 1.84
N LYS A 31 19.79 -5.56 2.33
CA LYS A 31 18.99 -6.47 1.51
C LYS A 31 18.00 -5.69 0.64
N THR A 32 17.22 -4.78 1.23
CA THR A 32 16.28 -3.92 0.48
C THR A 32 17.00 -3.06 -0.54
N TYR A 33 18.15 -2.47 -0.19
CA TYR A 33 18.91 -1.63 -1.11
C TYR A 33 19.51 -2.42 -2.27
N ARG A 34 20.03 -3.63 -2.01
CA ARG A 34 20.53 -4.54 -3.05
C ARG A 34 19.41 -4.93 -4.03
N LEU A 35 18.24 -5.28 -3.53
CA LEU A 35 17.06 -5.54 -4.37
C LEU A 35 16.71 -4.32 -5.23
N TYR A 36 16.69 -3.13 -4.65
CA TYR A 36 16.49 -1.90 -5.42
C TYR A 36 17.53 -1.74 -6.55
N LEU A 37 18.82 -1.92 -6.27
CA LEU A 37 19.87 -1.78 -7.29
C LEU A 37 19.69 -2.77 -8.45
N THR A 38 19.26 -3.99 -8.17
CA THR A 38 18.99 -5.02 -9.20
C THR A 38 17.79 -4.68 -10.07
N HIS A 39 16.73 -4.10 -9.50
CA HIS A 39 15.45 -3.92 -10.18
C HIS A 39 15.16 -2.47 -10.61
N LYS A 40 15.99 -1.47 -10.26
CA LYS A 40 15.72 -0.05 -10.58
C LYS A 40 15.61 0.25 -12.07
N LYS A 41 16.31 -0.51 -12.92
CA LYS A 41 16.28 -0.32 -14.37
C LYS A 41 14.88 -0.47 -14.98
N TYR A 42 13.98 -1.21 -14.34
CA TYR A 42 12.61 -1.43 -14.82
C TYR A 42 11.66 -0.26 -14.53
N GLN A 43 12.09 0.72 -13.74
CA GLN A 43 11.27 1.88 -13.35
C GLN A 43 11.44 3.06 -14.34
N GLY A 44 12.30 2.93 -15.36
CA GLY A 44 12.59 4.01 -16.31
C GLY A 44 11.36 4.49 -17.07
N LYS A 45 10.44 3.57 -17.40
CA LYS A 45 9.16 3.87 -18.07
C LYS A 45 8.29 4.86 -17.31
N ASN A 46 8.43 4.93 -15.98
CA ASN A 46 7.62 5.81 -15.14
C ASN A 46 7.85 7.29 -15.46
N ILE A 47 8.97 7.67 -16.09
CA ILE A 47 9.22 9.07 -16.46
C ILE A 47 8.08 9.68 -17.28
N ALA A 48 7.38 8.87 -18.08
CA ALA A 48 6.24 9.30 -18.89
C ALA A 48 5.01 9.71 -18.06
N LEU A 49 4.94 9.33 -16.77
CA LEU A 49 3.82 9.66 -15.88
C LEU A 49 4.02 11.01 -15.16
N LYS A 50 5.25 11.51 -15.11
CA LYS A 50 5.62 12.62 -14.22
C LYS A 50 4.87 13.91 -14.58
N GLY A 51 4.09 14.43 -13.63
CA GLY A 51 3.43 15.73 -13.77
C GLY A 51 2.37 15.81 -14.87
N THR A 52 1.82 14.68 -15.31
CA THR A 52 0.84 14.58 -16.42
C THR A 52 -0.58 15.01 -16.06
N LEU A 53 -0.92 15.16 -14.77
CA LEU A 53 -2.29 15.31 -14.25
C LEU A 53 -2.46 16.44 -13.22
N LYS A 54 -1.83 17.60 -13.47
CA LYS A 54 -1.78 18.72 -12.49
C LYS A 54 -3.12 19.29 -12.07
N ASN A 55 -4.12 19.25 -12.96
CA ASN A 55 -5.46 19.83 -12.73
C ASN A 55 -6.54 18.74 -12.61
N THR A 56 -6.14 17.54 -12.23
CA THR A 56 -7.03 16.38 -12.09
C THR A 56 -7.15 16.03 -10.62
N ARG A 57 -8.36 15.76 -10.14
CA ARG A 57 -8.57 15.13 -8.83
C ARG A 57 -8.49 13.61 -8.96
N CYS A 58 -8.02 12.92 -7.93
CA CYS A 58 -7.86 11.47 -7.94
C CYS A 58 -8.61 10.80 -6.80
N PHE A 59 -9.24 9.67 -7.10
CA PHE A 59 -9.86 8.79 -6.12
C PHE A 59 -9.03 7.52 -6.00
N ILE A 60 -8.48 7.29 -4.80
CA ILE A 60 -7.77 6.05 -4.49
C ILE A 60 -8.77 5.11 -3.83
N VAL A 61 -9.08 4.02 -4.52
CA VAL A 61 -10.15 3.09 -4.15
C VAL A 61 -9.54 1.79 -3.63
N ALA A 62 -9.61 1.62 -2.31
CA ALA A 62 -9.06 0.49 -1.59
C ALA A 62 -10.06 -0.68 -1.52
N THR A 63 -9.97 -1.50 -0.48
CA THR A 63 -10.77 -2.75 -0.35
C THR A 63 -11.47 -2.90 0.99
N GLY A 64 -11.51 -1.86 1.82
CA GLY A 64 -12.10 -1.96 3.15
C GLY A 64 -13.63 -2.11 3.12
N PRO A 65 -14.23 -2.67 4.20
CA PRO A 65 -15.66 -2.98 4.25
C PRO A 65 -16.61 -1.80 4.01
N SER A 66 -16.19 -0.56 4.30
CA SER A 66 -17.04 0.62 4.10
C SER A 66 -17.54 0.79 2.66
N ILE A 67 -16.84 0.21 1.67
CA ILE A 67 -17.26 0.22 0.27
C ILE A 67 -18.70 -0.27 0.11
N ASN A 68 -19.11 -1.30 0.88
CA ASN A 68 -20.47 -1.85 0.83
C ASN A 68 -21.55 -0.89 1.35
N THR A 69 -21.16 0.25 1.92
CA THR A 69 -22.07 1.28 2.45
C THR A 69 -22.06 2.56 1.62
N GLN A 70 -21.30 2.59 0.52
CA GLN A 70 -21.13 3.77 -0.33
C GLN A 70 -21.62 3.48 -1.76
N ASP A 71 -22.28 4.46 -2.38
CA ASP A 71 -22.55 4.40 -3.82
C ASP A 71 -21.32 4.88 -4.59
N LEU A 72 -20.67 3.95 -5.30
CA LEU A 72 -19.49 4.24 -6.12
C LEU A 72 -19.84 4.60 -7.57
N SER A 73 -21.12 4.67 -7.94
CA SER A 73 -21.56 4.96 -9.32
C SER A 73 -21.02 6.29 -9.85
N GLY A 74 -20.95 7.31 -9.00
CA GLY A 74 -20.48 8.64 -9.40
C GLY A 74 -18.97 8.74 -9.69
N LEU A 75 -18.21 7.67 -9.43
CA LEU A 75 -16.80 7.56 -9.84
C LEU A 75 -16.63 7.27 -11.34
N GLU A 76 -17.72 7.00 -12.07
CA GLU A 76 -17.66 6.94 -13.53
C GLU A 76 -17.13 8.27 -14.10
N ASN A 77 -16.14 8.16 -14.99
CA ASN A 77 -15.39 9.28 -15.57
C ASN A 77 -14.45 10.03 -14.62
N GLU A 78 -14.31 9.61 -13.36
CA GLU A 78 -13.30 10.16 -12.45
C GLU A 78 -11.95 9.45 -12.61
N TYR A 79 -10.86 10.15 -12.27
CA TYR A 79 -9.54 9.55 -12.30
C TYR A 79 -9.31 8.65 -11.07
N CYS A 80 -9.50 7.34 -11.26
CA CYS A 80 -9.40 6.37 -10.17
C CYS A 80 -8.08 5.57 -10.20
N ILE A 81 -7.49 5.35 -9.03
CA ILE A 81 -6.44 4.35 -8.80
C ILE A 81 -7.05 3.27 -7.91
N SER A 82 -7.25 2.08 -8.47
CA SER A 82 -7.77 0.93 -7.73
C SER A 82 -6.65 0.12 -7.11
N LEU A 83 -6.92 -0.50 -5.95
CA LEU A 83 -5.92 -1.22 -5.18
C LEU A 83 -6.33 -2.67 -4.95
N SER A 84 -5.34 -3.58 -4.94
CA SER A 84 -5.50 -4.97 -4.49
C SER A 84 -6.74 -5.64 -5.11
N ASN A 85 -7.60 -6.29 -4.32
CA ASN A 85 -8.78 -7.01 -4.85
C ASN A 85 -9.95 -6.09 -5.24
N PHE A 86 -9.76 -4.79 -5.42
CA PHE A 86 -10.88 -3.95 -5.92
C PHE A 86 -11.36 -4.38 -7.32
N PHE A 87 -10.55 -5.11 -8.08
CA PHE A 87 -10.92 -5.63 -9.41
C PHE A 87 -12.14 -6.58 -9.41
N ILE A 88 -12.50 -7.18 -8.27
CA ILE A 88 -13.70 -8.02 -8.16
C ILE A 88 -14.97 -7.26 -7.80
N HIS A 89 -14.89 -5.94 -7.57
CA HIS A 89 -16.07 -5.13 -7.31
C HIS A 89 -16.97 -5.05 -8.55
N GLU A 90 -18.28 -5.15 -8.39
CA GLU A 90 -19.25 -5.16 -9.51
C GLU A 90 -19.16 -3.90 -10.39
N LYS A 91 -18.76 -2.77 -9.79
CA LYS A 91 -18.57 -1.49 -10.48
C LYS A 91 -17.19 -1.32 -11.12
N PHE A 92 -16.27 -2.27 -11.00
CA PHE A 92 -14.91 -2.12 -11.52
C PHE A 92 -14.87 -1.77 -13.02
N SER A 93 -15.64 -2.50 -13.84
CA SER A 93 -15.73 -2.27 -15.28
C SER A 93 -16.48 -0.99 -15.66
N GLN A 94 -17.32 -0.46 -14.77
CA GLN A 94 -17.98 0.84 -14.94
C GLN A 94 -17.01 1.99 -14.59
N ILE A 95 -16.33 1.88 -13.45
CA ILE A 95 -15.38 2.88 -12.96
C ILE A 95 -14.16 3.00 -13.89
N LYS A 96 -13.71 1.88 -14.47
CA LYS A 96 -12.52 1.80 -15.36
C LYS A 96 -11.30 2.53 -14.77
N PRO A 97 -10.77 2.06 -13.62
CA PRO A 97 -9.67 2.74 -12.96
C PRO A 97 -8.49 2.99 -13.91
N ALA A 98 -7.99 4.22 -13.94
CA ALA A 98 -6.88 4.62 -14.79
C ALA A 98 -5.60 3.84 -14.47
N PHE A 99 -5.45 3.42 -13.21
CA PHE A 99 -4.44 2.48 -12.75
C PHE A 99 -5.05 1.42 -11.84
N HIS A 100 -4.46 0.22 -11.89
CA HIS A 100 -4.60 -0.80 -10.87
C HIS A 100 -3.25 -1.03 -10.17
N LEU A 101 -3.25 -1.10 -8.84
CA LEU A 101 -2.03 -1.16 -8.04
C LEU A 101 -1.96 -2.45 -7.22
N PHE A 102 -0.87 -3.19 -7.42
CA PHE A 102 -0.49 -4.34 -6.59
C PHE A 102 0.63 -3.97 -5.62
N VAL A 103 0.54 -4.46 -4.39
CA VAL A 103 1.63 -4.35 -3.41
C VAL A 103 2.77 -5.30 -3.75
N GLN A 104 3.86 -5.20 -3.02
CA GLN A 104 4.97 -6.14 -3.14
C GLN A 104 4.58 -7.49 -2.52
N SER A 105 4.94 -8.60 -3.18
CA SER A 105 4.85 -9.93 -2.61
C SER A 105 5.69 -10.07 -1.34
N HIS A 106 5.27 -10.98 -0.45
CA HIS A 106 6.04 -11.29 0.74
C HIS A 106 5.87 -12.76 1.13
N SER A 107 6.88 -13.29 1.81
CA SER A 107 6.79 -14.60 2.46
C SER A 107 5.61 -14.62 3.45
N PRO A 108 4.84 -15.71 3.54
CA PRO A 108 5.08 -17.03 2.94
C PRO A 108 4.46 -17.25 1.54
N ILE A 109 3.97 -16.20 0.86
CA ILE A 109 3.40 -16.35 -0.49
C ILE A 109 4.50 -16.82 -1.45
N THR A 110 4.20 -17.87 -2.24
CA THR A 110 5.09 -18.32 -3.31
C THR A 110 4.79 -17.60 -4.63
N ASP A 111 5.73 -17.67 -5.56
CA ASP A 111 5.59 -17.03 -6.87
C ASP A 111 4.40 -17.63 -7.65
N GLU A 112 4.13 -18.93 -7.51
CA GLU A 112 2.97 -19.60 -8.12
C GLU A 112 1.65 -19.10 -7.53
N GLN A 113 1.59 -18.92 -6.21
CA GLN A 113 0.40 -18.38 -5.54
C GLN A 113 0.14 -16.94 -5.96
N TRP A 114 1.20 -16.13 -6.06
CA TRP A 114 1.13 -14.77 -6.56
C TRP A 114 0.68 -14.73 -8.02
N ALA A 115 1.18 -15.64 -8.85
CA ALA A 115 0.76 -15.78 -10.25
C ALA A 115 -0.72 -16.16 -10.38
N VAL A 116 -1.26 -17.02 -9.51
CA VAL A 116 -2.70 -17.34 -9.48
C VAL A 116 -3.52 -16.09 -9.22
N TRP A 117 -3.10 -15.26 -8.26
CA TRP A 117 -3.79 -14.01 -7.96
C TRP A 117 -3.74 -13.02 -9.13
N TRP A 118 -2.58 -12.82 -9.75
CA TRP A 118 -2.44 -11.91 -10.88
C TRP A 118 -3.19 -12.40 -12.13
N LYS A 119 -3.22 -13.71 -12.39
CA LYS A 119 -4.04 -14.30 -13.47
C LYS A 119 -5.53 -14.11 -13.22
N ASP A 120 -5.96 -14.14 -11.97
CA ASP A 120 -7.35 -13.85 -11.65
C ASP A 120 -7.67 -12.39 -11.96
N ALA A 121 -6.84 -11.46 -11.48
CA ALA A 121 -7.00 -10.04 -11.74
C ALA A 121 -6.99 -9.69 -13.24
N GLU A 122 -6.09 -10.31 -14.03
CA GLU A 122 -5.98 -10.08 -15.48
C GLU A 122 -7.31 -10.28 -16.22
N LYS A 123 -8.16 -11.22 -15.79
CA LYS A 123 -9.47 -11.48 -16.40
C LYS A 123 -10.41 -10.27 -16.34
N HIS A 124 -10.20 -9.38 -15.37
CA HIS A 124 -11.02 -8.19 -15.16
C HIS A 124 -10.48 -6.97 -15.91
N PHE A 125 -9.24 -7.04 -16.43
CA PHE A 125 -8.56 -5.89 -17.00
C PHE A 125 -8.75 -5.81 -18.52
N PRO A 126 -9.19 -4.65 -19.05
CA PRO A 126 -9.17 -4.44 -20.48
C PRO A 126 -7.72 -4.42 -21.01
N SER A 127 -7.58 -4.61 -22.32
CA SER A 127 -6.30 -4.35 -23.00
C SER A 127 -5.88 -2.88 -22.79
N GLY A 128 -4.61 -2.67 -22.49
CA GLY A 128 -4.04 -1.36 -22.17
C GLY A 128 -4.31 -0.86 -20.74
N GLN A 129 -4.97 -1.65 -19.87
CA GLN A 129 -5.09 -1.30 -18.45
C GLN A 129 -3.69 -1.03 -17.87
N LYS A 130 -3.50 0.12 -17.24
CA LYS A 130 -2.24 0.44 -16.58
C LYS A 130 -2.17 -0.27 -15.25
N ILE A 131 -1.04 -0.91 -14.99
CA ILE A 131 -0.76 -1.63 -13.75
C ILE A 131 0.48 -1.03 -13.12
N LEU A 132 0.44 -0.78 -11.81
CA LEU A 132 1.61 -0.44 -11.01
C LEU A 132 1.91 -1.60 -10.04
N ALA A 133 3.07 -2.24 -10.19
CA ALA A 133 3.48 -3.38 -9.37
C ALA A 133 4.91 -3.19 -8.81
N ALA A 134 5.28 -3.96 -7.79
CA ALA A 134 6.63 -3.90 -7.27
C ALA A 134 7.63 -4.49 -8.30
N SER A 135 8.75 -3.81 -8.52
CA SER A 135 9.76 -4.18 -9.50
C SER A 135 10.43 -5.53 -9.19
N VAL A 136 10.42 -5.92 -7.93
CA VAL A 136 10.90 -7.23 -7.49
C VAL A 136 10.00 -8.35 -7.99
N ASP A 137 8.69 -8.14 -8.11
CA ASP A 137 7.72 -9.18 -8.54
C ASP A 137 7.57 -9.27 -10.07
N ARG A 138 8.36 -8.48 -10.82
CA ARG A 138 8.34 -8.45 -12.29
C ARG A 138 8.50 -9.85 -12.90
N TYR A 139 9.36 -10.68 -12.32
CA TYR A 139 9.62 -12.03 -12.85
C TYR A 139 8.36 -12.91 -12.79
N VAL A 140 7.44 -12.69 -11.84
CA VAL A 140 6.18 -13.43 -11.79
C VAL A 140 5.34 -13.17 -13.05
N ALA A 141 5.23 -11.90 -13.49
CA ALA A 141 4.52 -11.59 -14.73
C ALA A 141 5.20 -12.20 -15.96
N GLU A 142 6.53 -12.30 -15.96
CA GLU A 142 7.30 -12.81 -17.09
C GLU A 142 7.25 -14.34 -17.18
N ASP A 143 7.60 -15.02 -16.10
CA ASP A 143 7.73 -16.47 -16.02
C ASP A 143 6.37 -17.15 -16.19
N PHE A 144 5.30 -16.54 -15.66
CA PHE A 144 3.93 -17.08 -15.78
C PHE A 144 3.14 -16.47 -16.93
N THR A 145 3.75 -15.61 -17.75
CA THR A 145 3.15 -14.99 -18.95
C THR A 145 1.83 -14.26 -18.63
N ILE A 146 1.89 -13.34 -17.67
CA ILE A 146 0.75 -12.54 -17.20
C ILE A 146 0.93 -11.07 -17.64
N PHE A 147 -0.17 -10.36 -17.82
CA PHE A 147 -0.23 -8.94 -18.18
C PHE A 147 0.37 -8.61 -19.56
N LYS A 148 0.29 -9.56 -20.51
CA LYS A 148 0.82 -9.35 -21.88
C LYS A 148 0.08 -8.27 -22.65
N ASN A 149 -1.18 -8.04 -22.32
CA ASN A 149 -2.03 -7.03 -22.94
C ASN A 149 -2.16 -5.76 -22.08
N GLN A 150 -1.46 -5.68 -20.95
CA GLN A 150 -1.55 -4.56 -20.02
C GLN A 150 -0.29 -3.69 -20.05
N ASP A 151 -0.47 -2.45 -19.63
CA ASP A 151 0.59 -1.45 -19.61
C ASP A 151 1.24 -1.43 -18.22
N VAL A 152 2.25 -2.28 -18.03
CA VAL A 152 2.85 -2.48 -16.69
C VAL A 152 3.94 -1.43 -16.40
N TYR A 153 3.84 -0.84 -15.21
CA TYR A 153 4.78 0.08 -14.58
C TYR A 153 5.27 -0.53 -13.26
N TYR A 154 6.48 -0.16 -12.85
CA TYR A 154 7.12 -0.77 -11.69
C TYR A 154 7.55 0.25 -10.65
N TYR A 155 7.47 -0.07 -9.37
CA TYR A 155 8.06 0.75 -8.30
C TYR A 155 8.98 -0.06 -7.41
N SER A 156 9.85 0.60 -6.65
CA SER A 156 10.54 -0.01 -5.51
C SER A 156 10.23 0.75 -4.24
N ILE A 157 10.06 0.03 -3.13
CA ILE A 157 9.85 0.61 -1.81
C ILE A 157 11.15 0.64 -1.01
N GLY A 158 11.33 1.69 -0.23
CA GLY A 158 12.49 1.90 0.64
C GLY A 158 12.16 1.72 2.11
N GLN A 159 13.18 1.92 2.95
CA GLN A 159 13.08 1.88 4.41
C GLN A 159 13.19 3.28 5.04
N LYS A 160 13.22 4.33 4.20
CA LYS A 160 13.37 5.72 4.65
C LYS A 160 11.99 6.33 4.90
N LYS A 161 11.88 7.10 5.98
CA LYS A 161 10.73 7.98 6.20
C LYS A 161 10.62 9.03 5.11
N LEU A 162 9.39 9.44 4.79
CA LEU A 162 9.16 10.59 3.92
C LEU A 162 9.38 11.86 4.73
N ARG A 163 10.18 12.80 4.22
CA ARG A 163 10.37 14.13 4.83
C ARG A 163 9.66 15.19 4.00
N PRO A 164 9.24 16.30 4.63
CA PRO A 164 8.53 17.36 3.93
C PRO A 164 9.28 17.98 2.74
N ARG A 165 10.62 17.98 2.76
CA ARG A 165 11.49 18.49 1.68
C ARG A 165 11.91 17.44 0.63
N ASP A 166 11.47 16.20 0.77
CA ASP A 166 11.85 15.14 -0.18
C ASP A 166 11.12 15.32 -1.52
N THR A 167 11.43 14.49 -2.49
CA THR A 167 10.70 14.42 -3.77
C THR A 167 10.26 12.99 -3.98
N ILE A 168 8.96 12.80 -4.18
CA ILE A 168 8.43 11.51 -4.61
C ILE A 168 8.80 11.34 -6.09
N ASP A 169 9.53 10.28 -6.40
CA ASP A 169 10.04 10.00 -7.74
C ASP A 169 9.89 8.51 -8.03
N LEU A 170 8.88 8.15 -8.84
CA LEU A 170 8.62 6.75 -9.20
C LEU A 170 9.71 6.15 -10.11
N THR A 171 10.66 6.94 -10.64
CA THR A 171 11.85 6.35 -11.31
C THR A 171 12.91 5.87 -10.32
N LYS A 172 12.70 6.11 -9.02
CA LYS A 172 13.62 5.82 -7.93
C LYS A 172 12.89 5.05 -6.82
N GLN A 173 13.65 4.66 -5.79
CA GLN A 173 13.08 4.04 -4.61
C GLN A 173 12.16 5.02 -3.86
N LEU A 174 10.90 4.61 -3.68
CA LEU A 174 9.89 5.33 -2.91
C LEU A 174 10.21 5.30 -1.39
N PRO A 175 9.66 6.26 -0.61
CA PRO A 175 9.67 6.17 0.84
C PRO A 175 8.99 4.90 1.35
N MET A 176 9.22 4.60 2.63
CA MET A 176 8.59 3.46 3.28
C MET A 176 7.06 3.66 3.36
N ALA A 177 6.33 2.69 2.85
CA ALA A 177 4.89 2.57 2.94
C ALA A 177 4.51 1.21 3.55
N GLN A 178 3.35 1.16 4.20
CA GLN A 178 2.76 -0.03 4.82
C GLN A 178 1.51 -0.52 4.09
N THR A 179 0.85 0.32 3.29
CA THR A 179 -0.37 -0.04 2.57
C THR A 179 -0.30 0.37 1.10
N SER A 180 -1.09 -0.31 0.26
CA SER A 180 -1.29 0.06 -1.15
C SER A 180 -1.78 1.50 -1.30
N ALA A 181 -2.62 1.99 -0.38
CA ALA A 181 -3.14 3.35 -0.41
C ALA A 181 -2.02 4.40 -0.35
N GLN A 182 -0.96 4.17 0.45
CA GLN A 182 0.18 5.08 0.52
C GLN A 182 0.98 5.11 -0.79
N ILE A 183 1.12 3.97 -1.47
CA ILE A 183 1.76 3.89 -2.78
C ILE A 183 0.89 4.55 -3.86
N GLY A 184 -0.43 4.40 -3.77
CA GLY A 184 -1.39 5.13 -4.62
C GLY A 184 -1.27 6.64 -4.47
N ILE A 185 -1.11 7.14 -3.23
CA ILE A 185 -0.84 8.57 -2.97
C ILE A 185 0.49 8.97 -3.62
N TYR A 186 1.54 8.16 -3.51
CA TYR A 186 2.82 8.45 -4.15
C TYR A 186 2.71 8.52 -5.68
N LEU A 187 1.97 7.61 -6.29
CA LEU A 187 1.67 7.65 -7.73
C LEU A 187 0.94 8.96 -8.10
N ALA A 188 -0.14 9.30 -7.41
CA ALA A 188 -0.89 10.52 -7.66
C ALA A 188 -0.01 11.79 -7.54
N CYS A 189 0.77 11.90 -6.46
CA CYS A 189 1.72 13.00 -6.25
C CYS A 189 2.75 13.11 -7.39
N TYR A 190 3.30 11.97 -7.84
CA TYR A 190 4.28 11.94 -8.93
C TYR A 190 3.67 12.36 -10.27
N MET A 191 2.40 12.01 -10.50
CA MET A 191 1.63 12.48 -11.66
C MET A 191 1.24 13.97 -11.57
N GLY A 192 1.55 14.63 -10.45
CA GLY A 192 1.32 16.06 -10.26
C GLY A 192 -0.04 16.41 -9.68
N ILE A 193 -0.85 15.42 -9.32
CA ILE A 193 -2.20 15.59 -8.76
C ILE A 193 -2.12 16.32 -7.42
N LYS A 194 -3.01 17.30 -7.23
CA LYS A 194 -3.08 18.13 -6.01
C LYS A 194 -4.30 17.87 -5.14
N GLU A 195 -5.23 17.05 -5.59
CA GLU A 195 -6.47 16.76 -4.88
C GLU A 195 -6.74 15.26 -4.90
N ILE A 196 -6.69 14.63 -3.72
CA ILE A 196 -6.73 13.17 -3.58
C ILE A 196 -7.80 12.78 -2.56
N TYR A 197 -8.64 11.82 -2.91
CA TYR A 197 -9.72 11.29 -2.07
C TYR A 197 -9.48 9.81 -1.79
N LEU A 198 -9.55 9.41 -0.52
CA LEU A 198 -9.38 8.03 -0.08
C LEU A 198 -10.73 7.36 0.17
N ILE A 199 -10.99 6.24 -0.50
CA ILE A 199 -12.24 5.45 -0.39
C ILE A 199 -11.89 4.02 0.03
N GLY A 200 -12.68 3.42 0.92
CA GLY A 200 -12.46 2.07 1.44
C GLY A 200 -11.18 1.94 2.29
N CYS A 201 -10.69 3.04 2.83
CA CYS A 201 -9.51 3.11 3.69
C CYS A 201 -9.93 3.08 5.17
N ASP A 202 -10.61 2.00 5.59
CA ASP A 202 -11.23 1.88 6.91
C ASP A 202 -10.20 1.96 8.04
N HIS A 203 -9.05 1.30 7.86
CA HIS A 203 -7.94 1.29 8.82
C HIS A 203 -8.37 0.92 10.25
N ASP A 204 -9.37 0.07 10.41
CA ASP A 204 -9.98 -0.28 11.69
C ASP A 204 -9.59 -1.67 12.21
N TRP A 205 -8.62 -2.35 11.58
CA TRP A 205 -8.16 -3.72 11.94
C TRP A 205 -7.81 -3.90 13.41
N ILE A 206 -7.41 -2.84 14.12
CA ILE A 206 -7.16 -2.92 15.57
C ILE A 206 -8.41 -3.30 16.39
N LYS A 207 -9.61 -3.04 15.87
CA LYS A 207 -10.89 -3.48 16.45
C LYS A 207 -11.22 -4.95 16.14
N HIS A 208 -10.51 -5.55 15.18
CA HIS A 208 -10.82 -6.85 14.57
C HIS A 208 -9.57 -7.72 14.46
N VAL A 209 -8.78 -7.79 15.53
CA VAL A 209 -7.49 -8.50 15.51
C VAL A 209 -7.70 -9.99 15.24
N GLY A 210 -6.98 -10.52 14.26
CA GLY A 210 -7.10 -11.92 13.82
C GLY A 210 -8.21 -12.16 12.78
N GLU A 211 -8.93 -11.12 12.37
CA GLU A 211 -9.95 -11.19 11.34
C GLU A 211 -9.47 -10.50 10.05
N SER A 212 -9.70 -11.14 8.92
CA SER A 212 -9.63 -10.48 7.61
C SER A 212 -10.94 -9.75 7.36
N ARG A 213 -10.88 -8.46 7.02
CA ARG A 213 -12.06 -7.65 6.71
C ARG A 213 -11.84 -6.83 5.45
N HIS A 214 -12.64 -7.16 4.44
CA HIS A 214 -12.70 -6.47 3.16
C HIS A 214 -14.17 -6.33 2.73
N PHE A 215 -14.44 -5.59 1.65
CA PHE A 215 -15.79 -5.49 1.09
C PHE A 215 -16.30 -6.82 0.51
N TYR A 216 -15.40 -7.78 0.27
CA TYR A 216 -15.69 -9.10 -0.27
C TYR A 216 -15.34 -10.21 0.73
N ASP A 217 -15.85 -11.41 0.46
CA ASP A 217 -15.52 -12.61 1.22
C ASP A 217 -14.11 -13.11 0.83
N GLU A 218 -13.15 -12.95 1.74
CA GLU A 218 -11.75 -13.31 1.52
C GLU A 218 -11.58 -14.80 1.17
N LYS A 219 -12.49 -15.68 1.61
CA LYS A 219 -12.45 -17.12 1.25
C LYS A 219 -12.63 -17.36 -0.25
N LYS A 220 -13.21 -16.39 -0.95
CA LYS A 220 -13.40 -16.43 -2.40
C LYS A 220 -12.20 -15.83 -3.15
N SER A 221 -11.24 -15.20 -2.47
CA SER A 221 -10.06 -14.64 -3.13
C SER A 221 -9.20 -15.76 -3.72
N ALA A 222 -8.70 -15.56 -4.94
CA ALA A 222 -7.88 -16.56 -5.63
C ALA A 222 -6.66 -16.99 -4.81
N LEU A 223 -6.07 -16.05 -4.06
CA LEU A 223 -4.92 -16.32 -3.19
C LEU A 223 -5.31 -17.23 -2.01
N MET A 224 -6.42 -16.96 -1.31
CA MET A 224 -6.89 -17.85 -0.23
C MET A 224 -7.23 -19.26 -0.72
N GLN A 225 -7.76 -19.39 -1.95
CA GLN A 225 -8.03 -20.69 -2.56
C GLN A 225 -6.77 -21.53 -2.80
N THR A 226 -5.58 -20.92 -2.81
CA THR A 226 -4.29 -21.64 -2.86
C THR A 226 -3.82 -22.17 -1.49
N GLY A 227 -4.63 -22.00 -0.44
CA GLY A 227 -4.27 -22.37 0.93
C GLY A 227 -3.48 -21.29 1.69
N TYR A 228 -3.29 -20.11 1.10
CA TYR A 228 -2.69 -18.96 1.76
C TYR A 228 -3.64 -18.36 2.80
N ASN A 229 -3.13 -18.02 3.98
CA ASN A 229 -3.87 -17.28 5.00
C ASN A 229 -2.90 -16.47 5.88
N GLU A 230 -2.93 -15.15 5.73
CA GLU A 230 -2.08 -14.22 6.49
C GLU A 230 -2.68 -13.79 7.84
N TRP A 231 -4.01 -13.89 7.98
CA TRP A 231 -4.74 -13.26 9.08
C TRP A 231 -4.88 -14.17 10.31
N THR A 232 -4.89 -15.49 10.11
CA THR A 232 -5.15 -16.44 11.21
C THR A 232 -3.93 -17.25 11.66
N LYS A 233 -2.77 -17.08 11.01
CA LYS A 233 -1.54 -17.84 11.32
C LYS A 233 -0.38 -16.91 11.66
N GLY A 234 0.10 -16.97 12.92
CA GLY A 234 1.31 -16.27 13.37
C GLY A 234 1.07 -15.02 14.22
N GLY A 235 2.12 -14.18 14.37
CA GLY A 235 2.14 -13.03 15.27
C GLY A 235 1.16 -11.90 14.95
N ALA A 236 0.57 -11.89 13.75
CA ALA A 236 -0.42 -10.91 13.30
C ALA A 236 -1.74 -10.95 14.10
N SER A 237 -2.04 -12.08 14.74
CA SER A 237 -3.21 -12.27 15.62
C SER A 237 -3.01 -11.71 17.03
N LYS A 238 -1.82 -11.21 17.37
CA LYS A 238 -1.56 -10.63 18.70
C LYS A 238 -1.96 -9.17 18.74
N PHE A 239 -2.72 -8.78 19.76
CA PHE A 239 -3.14 -7.39 19.96
C PHE A 239 -1.96 -6.41 20.08
N GLU A 240 -0.88 -6.80 20.77
CA GLU A 240 0.37 -6.01 20.85
C GLU A 240 0.96 -5.72 19.47
N PHE A 241 0.98 -6.72 18.58
CA PHE A 241 1.46 -6.54 17.22
C PHE A 241 0.54 -5.60 16.41
N ALA A 242 -0.77 -5.71 16.60
CA ALA A 242 -1.75 -4.81 15.99
C ALA A 242 -1.52 -3.36 16.45
N LEU A 243 -1.32 -3.12 17.75
CA LEU A 243 -1.00 -1.79 18.30
C LEU A 243 0.26 -1.20 17.67
N GLU A 244 1.36 -1.97 17.62
CA GLU A 244 2.60 -1.52 17.00
C GLU A 244 2.44 -1.19 15.52
N SER A 245 1.73 -2.06 14.79
CA SER A 245 1.53 -1.92 13.35
C SER A 245 0.66 -0.71 13.02
N THR A 246 -0.40 -0.47 13.80
CA THR A 246 -1.25 0.71 13.74
C THR A 246 -0.46 1.98 14.02
N LEU A 247 0.36 2.01 15.08
CA LEU A 247 1.19 3.19 15.37
C LEU A 247 2.17 3.50 14.23
N LYS A 248 2.81 2.46 13.66
CA LYS A 248 3.71 2.63 12.50
C LYS A 248 2.94 3.20 11.31
N LEU A 249 1.72 2.70 11.07
CA LEU A 249 0.86 3.09 9.94
C LEU A 249 0.46 4.56 10.03
N TRP A 250 0.02 5.00 11.21
CA TRP A 250 -0.32 6.41 11.46
C TRP A 250 0.88 7.33 11.30
N LYS A 251 2.07 6.91 11.76
CA LYS A 251 3.30 7.66 11.53
C LYS A 251 3.60 7.83 10.03
N ARG A 252 3.38 6.79 9.21
CA ARG A 252 3.57 6.89 7.75
C ARG A 252 2.57 7.87 7.13
N TYR A 253 1.30 7.83 7.53
CA TYR A 253 0.31 8.79 7.05
C TYR A 253 0.61 10.22 7.51
N GLY A 254 1.09 10.41 8.75
CA GLY A 254 1.54 11.72 9.23
C GLY A 254 2.67 12.30 8.38
N GLU A 255 3.67 11.48 8.03
CA GLU A 255 4.75 11.88 7.11
C GLU A 255 4.21 12.30 5.73
N ILE A 256 3.17 11.61 5.23
CA ILE A 256 2.48 11.97 3.99
C ILE A 256 1.72 13.30 4.12
N ALA A 257 1.03 13.52 5.24
CA ALA A 257 0.29 14.75 5.50
C ALA A 257 1.22 15.97 5.58
N GLU A 258 2.35 15.87 6.28
CA GLU A 258 3.35 16.93 6.33
C GLU A 258 3.94 17.23 4.94
N TYR A 259 4.26 16.18 4.17
CA TYR A 259 4.72 16.32 2.79
C TYR A 259 3.67 17.01 1.91
N ALA A 260 2.41 16.57 2.01
CA ALA A 260 1.30 17.09 1.23
C ALA A 260 1.07 18.57 1.51
N HIS A 261 1.07 18.96 2.79
CA HIS A 261 0.95 20.35 3.22
C HIS A 261 2.06 21.23 2.61
N GLN A 262 3.33 20.82 2.71
CA GLN A 262 4.45 21.58 2.15
C GLN A 262 4.38 21.73 0.61
N HIS A 263 3.72 20.80 -0.08
CA HIS A 263 3.61 20.79 -1.53
C HIS A 263 2.25 21.25 -2.06
N GLY A 264 1.39 21.81 -1.21
CA GLY A 264 0.05 22.26 -1.60
C GLY A 264 -0.85 21.16 -2.13
N ILE A 265 -0.69 19.93 -1.63
CA ILE A 265 -1.53 18.77 -1.97
C ILE A 265 -2.59 18.62 -0.88
N LYS A 266 -3.84 18.49 -1.31
CA LYS A 266 -4.99 18.23 -0.45
C LYS A 266 -5.33 16.75 -0.53
N ILE A 267 -5.38 16.09 0.62
CA ILE A 267 -5.77 14.69 0.75
C ILE A 267 -6.96 14.64 1.70
N TYR A 268 -8.02 13.95 1.29
CA TYR A 268 -9.27 13.84 2.03
C TYR A 268 -9.60 12.37 2.29
N ASN A 269 -10.13 12.09 3.47
CA ASN A 269 -10.69 10.79 3.80
C ASN A 269 -12.20 10.79 3.48
N ALA A 270 -12.59 10.10 2.41
CA ALA A 270 -13.97 9.91 1.98
C ALA A 270 -14.53 8.52 2.39
N THR A 271 -13.93 7.89 3.40
CA THR A 271 -14.29 6.57 3.91
C THR A 271 -15.13 6.69 5.19
N PRO A 272 -16.44 6.34 5.16
CA PRO A 272 -17.31 6.34 6.33
C PRO A 272 -16.79 5.40 7.42
N GLY A 273 -16.84 5.83 8.67
CA GLY A 273 -16.44 5.00 9.82
C GLY A 273 -14.94 4.68 9.93
N SER A 274 -14.12 5.13 8.96
CA SER A 274 -12.67 4.92 8.97
C SER A 274 -12.05 5.45 10.26
N LEU A 275 -11.07 4.74 10.84
CA LEU A 275 -10.31 5.26 11.98
C LEU A 275 -9.26 6.29 11.56
N LEU A 276 -8.88 6.36 10.28
CA LEU A 276 -7.82 7.24 9.81
C LEU A 276 -8.24 8.72 9.94
N ASP A 277 -7.66 9.40 10.92
CA ASP A 277 -7.93 10.79 11.31
C ASP A 277 -6.86 11.78 10.84
N VAL A 278 -5.84 11.29 10.12
CA VAL A 278 -4.72 12.10 9.62
C VAL A 278 -5.15 13.11 8.54
N PHE A 279 -6.20 12.79 7.78
CA PHE A 279 -6.70 13.62 6.69
C PHE A 279 -8.11 14.13 7.01
N PRO A 280 -8.47 15.37 6.59
CA PRO A 280 -9.82 15.89 6.75
C PRO A 280 -10.87 14.97 6.13
N ARG A 281 -12.00 14.79 6.82
CA ARG A 281 -13.10 13.95 6.35
C ARG A 281 -14.03 14.71 5.43
N VAL A 282 -14.54 14.01 4.43
CA VAL A 282 -15.55 14.49 3.48
C VAL A 282 -16.55 13.37 3.19
N GLN A 283 -17.77 13.75 2.81
CA GLN A 283 -18.74 12.80 2.29
C GLN A 283 -18.51 12.62 0.79
N LEU A 284 -18.45 11.38 0.32
CA LEU A 284 -18.17 11.08 -1.09
C LEU A 284 -19.24 11.69 -2.00
N GLU A 285 -20.49 11.63 -1.58
CA GLU A 285 -21.65 12.13 -2.33
C GLU A 285 -21.55 13.64 -2.57
N ASP A 286 -21.04 14.40 -1.60
CA ASP A 286 -20.89 15.85 -1.72
C ASP A 286 -19.70 16.23 -2.61
N VAL A 287 -18.62 15.45 -2.55
CA VAL A 287 -17.46 15.61 -3.46
C VAL A 287 -17.87 15.37 -4.91
N LEU A 288 -18.71 14.37 -5.15
CA LEU A 288 -19.12 13.97 -6.51
C LEU A 288 -20.20 14.88 -7.12
N LYS A 289 -20.96 15.62 -6.31
CA LYS A 289 -21.93 16.64 -6.79
C LYS A 289 -21.26 17.90 -7.33
N ASN A 290 -20.10 18.28 -6.77
CA ASN A 290 -19.38 19.51 -7.11
C ASN A 290 -18.42 19.33 -8.31
N LYS A 291 -18.90 18.75 -9.42
CA LYS A 291 -18.11 18.60 -10.66
C LYS A 291 -17.91 19.93 -11.37
#